data_AF-A0A8J7BNP9-F1
#
_entry.id   AF-A0A8J7BNP9-F1
#
_cell.length_a   1.000
_cell.length_b   1.000
_cell.length_c   1.000
_cell.angle_alpha   90.00
_cell.angle_beta   90.00
_cell.angle_gamma   90.00
#
_symmetry.space_group_name_H-M   'P 1'
#
loop_
_entity.id
_entity.type
_entity.pdbx_description
1 polymer ?
#
loop_
_entity_poly.entity_id
_entity_poly.type
_entity_poly.pdbx_seq_one_letter_code
_entity_poly.pdbx_strand_id
1 'polypeptide(L)'
;MAEGAIRVFISYSRDSEEHQKKVLGLAQALRDDGIDCMIDEFVLSPDNWDRWMLNQIDESDFVLIICSERYYRRYRGQEEASKGLGVTWESTLIMGRIYDAQGKNGKFHPVFFGSPDKAIIPDGIRTSFYNLSQYDLPNLETNPDRLKNDGGYKELYRLLTDQPFVVPKKVGSLKKLEPLHGQSELLTVSPSQDADSLANLVLEMDSGTLQQNLVNLQKQGTAEECRKAITQTSQWLLQHPNESYVRNQLLKLVQSKAKVDQQYQVIDQTTLWLSENLEASNSYTLTEYLKLVTSQGTPEQGQNAVSLISKWLEQVQPNDPYVRRNCLILAKQKATLEVAQEFLTQTYSWLSKNLKDCDSYIMTEYLRLAIESGTTEQKQKAKEKAASWLESSDNSYVRTQYLKLLKIVR
;
A
#
# COMPACT_ATOMS: atom_id res chain seq x y z
N MET A 1 30.91 10.54 0.70
CA MET A 1 30.05 9.34 0.70
C MET A 1 30.73 8.32 -0.18
N ALA A 2 31.06 7.14 0.33
CA ALA A 2 31.72 6.10 -0.47
C ALA A 2 30.72 5.56 -1.51
N GLU A 3 31.06 5.65 -2.78
CA GLU A 3 30.30 5.04 -3.87
C GLU A 3 30.24 3.53 -3.64
N GLY A 4 29.04 2.96 -3.46
CA GLY A 4 28.81 1.52 -3.31
C GLY A 4 28.55 0.97 -1.89
N ALA A 5 28.42 1.80 -0.87
CA ALA A 5 28.05 1.33 0.47
C ALA A 5 26.56 0.93 0.55
N ILE A 6 26.26 -0.22 1.19
CA ILE A 6 24.90 -0.68 1.47
C ILE A 6 24.24 0.31 2.44
N ARG A 7 23.10 0.87 2.06
CA ARG A 7 22.37 1.85 2.87
C ARG A 7 21.19 1.19 3.59
N VAL A 8 21.13 1.40 4.89
CA VAL A 8 20.07 0.86 5.74
C VAL A 8 19.41 1.99 6.53
N PHE A 9 18.09 1.97 6.59
CA PHE A 9 17.33 2.85 7.48
C PHE A 9 16.62 2.01 8.55
N ILE A 10 16.71 2.41 9.82
CA ILE A 10 15.93 1.76 10.89
C ILE A 10 14.71 2.62 11.21
N SER A 11 13.53 2.07 10.94
CA SER A 11 12.26 2.65 11.38
C SER A 11 11.82 1.99 12.68
N TYR A 12 11.53 2.80 13.68
CA TYR A 12 11.15 2.36 15.02
C TYR A 12 10.21 3.36 15.68
N SER A 13 9.58 2.95 16.78
CA SER A 13 8.83 3.85 17.66
C SER A 13 9.63 4.11 18.93
N ARG A 14 9.58 5.34 19.43
CA ARG A 14 10.26 5.72 20.68
C ARG A 14 9.49 5.18 21.88
N ASP A 15 9.61 3.88 22.13
CA ASP A 15 8.85 3.17 23.17
C ASP A 15 9.32 3.49 24.58
N SER A 16 10.65 3.52 24.77
CA SER A 16 11.32 3.85 26.02
C SER A 16 12.76 4.32 25.72
N GLU A 17 13.45 4.87 26.74
CA GLU A 17 14.89 5.16 26.62
C GLU A 17 15.71 3.89 26.38
N GLU A 18 15.33 2.78 27.01
CA GLU A 18 15.99 1.49 26.80
C GLU A 18 15.82 1.03 25.34
N HIS A 19 14.63 1.18 24.76
CA HIS A 19 14.38 0.84 23.37
C HIS A 19 15.23 1.69 22.42
N GLN A 20 15.30 3.00 22.64
CA GLN A 20 16.16 3.92 21.87
C GLN A 20 17.64 3.51 21.95
N LYS A 21 18.16 3.18 23.14
CA LYS A 21 19.53 2.67 23.30
C LYS A 21 19.78 1.38 22.51
N LYS A 22 18.81 0.47 22.45
CA LYS A 22 18.90 -0.75 21.63
C LYS A 22 18.94 -0.45 20.13
N VAL A 23 18.12 0.50 19.66
CA VAL A 23 18.12 0.96 18.26
C VAL A 23 19.47 1.59 17.91
N LEU A 24 19.96 2.50 18.75
CA LEU A 24 21.25 3.15 18.57
C LEU A 24 22.40 2.13 18.53
N GLY A 25 22.41 1.17 19.46
CA GLY A 25 23.44 0.13 19.50
C GLY A 25 23.43 -0.79 18.26
N LEU A 26 22.25 -1.12 17.73
CA LEU A 26 22.13 -1.82 16.45
C LEU A 26 22.65 -0.98 15.28
N ALA A 27 22.28 0.31 15.23
CA ALA A 27 22.73 1.21 14.18
C ALA A 27 24.25 1.38 14.16
N GLN A 28 24.87 1.58 15.33
CA GLN A 28 26.33 1.67 15.48
C GLN A 28 27.03 0.38 15.06
N ALA A 29 26.53 -0.79 15.51
CA ALA A 29 27.11 -2.08 15.12
C ALA A 29 27.08 -2.31 13.60
N LEU A 30 25.97 -1.99 12.93
CA LEU A 30 25.88 -2.08 11.47
C LEU A 30 26.88 -1.15 10.78
N ARG A 31 27.09 0.06 11.31
CA ARG A 31 28.08 1.02 10.78
C ARG A 31 29.52 0.54 10.98
N ASP A 32 29.83 0.00 12.14
CA ASP A 32 31.13 -0.61 12.43
C ASP A 32 31.41 -1.80 11.49
N ASP A 33 30.39 -2.60 11.17
CA ASP A 33 30.50 -3.72 10.24
C ASP A 33 30.38 -3.31 8.74
N GLY A 34 30.46 -2.01 8.43
CA GLY A 34 30.61 -1.47 7.07
C GLY A 34 29.32 -1.13 6.32
N ILE A 35 28.16 -1.10 7.01
CA ILE A 35 26.85 -0.76 6.44
C ILE A 35 26.49 0.69 6.80
N ASP A 36 26.11 1.51 5.82
CA ASP A 36 25.68 2.90 6.09
C ASP A 36 24.26 2.90 6.67
N CYS A 37 24.17 2.70 7.99
CA CYS A 37 22.92 2.67 8.73
C CYS A 37 22.54 4.07 9.24
N MET A 38 21.28 4.48 9.02
CA MET A 38 20.73 5.77 9.44
C MET A 38 19.54 5.62 10.38
N ILE A 39 19.45 6.52 11.37
CA ILE A 39 18.33 6.70 12.30
C ILE A 39 18.07 8.19 12.53
N ASP A 40 16.88 8.53 13.02
CA ASP A 40 16.49 9.91 13.34
C ASP A 40 17.38 10.53 14.45
N GLU A 41 17.88 9.76 15.40
CA GLU A 41 18.80 10.22 16.46
C GLU A 41 20.14 10.78 15.93
N PHE A 42 20.55 10.44 14.71
CA PHE A 42 21.75 11.02 14.08
C PHE A 42 21.50 12.42 13.49
N VAL A 43 20.25 12.89 13.49
CA VAL A 43 19.83 14.15 12.87
C VAL A 43 19.33 15.12 13.93
N LEU A 44 20.03 16.26 14.06
CA LEU A 44 19.69 17.28 15.07
C LEU A 44 18.35 17.97 14.79
N SER A 45 18.11 18.41 13.55
CA SER A 45 16.87 19.07 13.15
C SER A 45 16.77 19.17 11.62
N PRO A 46 16.00 18.28 10.95
CA PRO A 46 15.72 18.42 9.53
C PRO A 46 14.63 19.48 9.30
N ASP A 47 14.66 20.14 8.14
CA ASP A 47 13.67 21.15 7.75
C ASP A 47 12.23 20.60 7.72
N ASN A 48 12.08 19.30 7.42
CA ASN A 48 10.81 18.59 7.43
C ASN A 48 11.07 17.10 7.72
N TRP A 49 10.61 16.63 8.88
CA TRP A 49 10.77 15.24 9.32
C TRP A 49 10.11 14.23 8.38
N ASP A 50 8.92 14.54 7.87
CA ASP A 50 8.20 13.65 6.95
C ASP A 50 8.98 13.46 5.64
N ARG A 51 9.47 14.56 5.07
CA ARG A 51 10.28 14.52 3.85
C ARG A 51 11.60 13.82 4.10
N TRP A 52 12.25 14.08 5.23
CA TRP A 52 13.50 13.41 5.58
C TRP A 52 13.31 11.91 5.71
N MET A 53 12.28 11.45 6.41
CA MET A 53 11.95 10.04 6.55
C MET A 53 11.64 9.40 5.19
N LEU A 54 10.83 10.05 4.35
CA LEU A 54 10.53 9.55 3.01
C LEU A 54 11.79 9.40 2.16
N ASN A 55 12.70 10.37 2.24
CA ASN A 55 13.99 10.29 1.55
C ASN A 55 14.83 9.13 2.09
N GLN A 56 14.90 8.92 3.41
CA GLN A 56 15.61 7.76 3.98
C GLN A 56 15.02 6.44 3.48
N ILE A 57 13.70 6.31 3.50
CA ILE A 57 13.01 5.12 2.98
C ILE A 57 13.30 4.94 1.49
N ASP A 58 13.34 6.00 0.68
CA ASP A 58 13.60 5.92 -0.75
C ASP A 58 15.04 5.57 -1.08
N GLU A 59 15.97 6.22 -0.40
CA GLU A 59 17.41 6.15 -0.67
C GLU A 59 18.06 4.90 -0.10
N SER A 60 17.53 4.31 0.98
CA SER A 60 18.10 3.08 1.53
C SER A 60 17.84 1.86 0.64
N ASP A 61 18.78 0.93 0.62
CA ASP A 61 18.62 -0.39 -0.01
C ASP A 61 17.70 -1.28 0.83
N PHE A 62 17.83 -1.18 2.16
CA PHE A 62 17.02 -1.90 3.13
C PHE A 62 16.43 -0.98 4.20
N VAL A 63 15.26 -1.35 4.70
CA VAL A 63 14.58 -0.68 5.80
C VAL A 63 14.26 -1.72 6.87
N LEU A 64 14.89 -1.59 8.04
CA LEU A 64 14.62 -2.42 9.19
C LEU A 64 13.43 -1.85 9.97
N ILE A 65 12.40 -2.67 10.17
CA ILE A 65 11.22 -2.28 10.94
C ILE A 65 11.34 -2.89 12.34
N ILE A 66 11.57 -2.08 13.36
CA ILE A 66 11.66 -2.56 14.74
C ILE A 66 10.24 -2.82 15.25
N CYS A 67 9.85 -4.09 15.26
CA CYS A 67 8.51 -4.50 15.63
C CYS A 67 8.32 -4.44 17.15
N SER A 68 7.41 -3.56 17.56
CA SER A 68 6.88 -3.47 18.92
C SER A 68 5.37 -3.29 18.89
N GLU A 69 4.71 -3.54 20.02
CA GLU A 69 3.27 -3.33 20.19
C GLU A 69 2.88 -1.88 19.86
N ARG A 70 3.69 -0.92 20.33
CA ARG A 70 3.46 0.50 20.07
C ARG A 70 3.63 0.82 18.58
N TYR A 71 4.69 0.34 17.95
CA TYR A 71 4.90 0.50 16.52
C TYR A 71 3.69 -0.04 15.72
N TYR A 72 3.21 -1.23 16.09
CA TYR A 72 2.09 -1.87 15.39
C TYR A 72 0.76 -1.13 15.59
N ARG A 73 0.49 -0.60 16.79
CA ARG A 73 -0.67 0.28 17.02
C ARG A 73 -0.60 1.55 16.18
N ARG A 74 0.57 2.18 16.07
CA ARG A 74 0.78 3.32 15.15
C ARG A 74 0.55 2.95 13.71
N TYR A 75 1.10 1.81 13.28
CA TYR A 75 0.92 1.24 11.94
C TYR A 75 -0.57 1.03 11.61
N ARG A 76 -1.37 0.60 12.59
CA ARG A 76 -2.83 0.40 12.45
C ARG A 76 -3.68 1.66 12.64
N GLY A 77 -3.09 2.80 13.00
CA GLY A 77 -3.83 4.00 13.37
C GLY A 77 -4.65 3.84 14.65
N GLN A 78 -4.21 2.97 15.57
CA GLN A 78 -4.88 2.61 16.82
C GLN A 78 -4.26 3.27 18.07
N GLU A 79 -3.23 4.11 17.94
CA GLU A 79 -2.68 4.89 19.06
C GLU A 79 -3.39 6.25 19.15
N GLU A 80 -3.90 6.61 20.33
CA GLU A 80 -4.46 7.95 20.57
C GLU A 80 -3.39 9.02 20.38
N ALA A 81 -3.77 10.17 19.81
CA ALA A 81 -2.90 11.31 19.63
C ALA A 81 -2.37 11.81 20.97
N SER A 82 -1.20 11.32 21.38
CA SER A 82 -0.52 11.82 22.57
C SER A 82 -0.03 13.24 22.28
N LYS A 83 -0.35 14.16 23.20
CA LYS A 83 0.06 15.57 23.13
C LYS A 83 1.58 15.67 23.07
N GLY A 84 2.11 15.96 21.89
CA GLY A 84 3.50 16.35 21.70
C GLY A 84 4.10 15.73 20.44
N LEU A 85 4.27 16.57 19.42
CA LEU A 85 5.13 16.36 18.24
C LEU A 85 4.83 15.10 17.40
N GLY A 86 3.96 15.24 16.39
CA GLY A 86 4.16 14.61 15.06
C GLY A 86 3.98 13.10 14.89
N VAL A 87 3.27 12.38 15.77
CA VAL A 87 3.40 10.91 15.86
C VAL A 87 2.14 10.11 15.45
N THR A 88 1.47 10.52 14.36
CA THR A 88 0.38 9.72 13.73
C THR A 88 0.51 9.58 12.22
N TRP A 89 1.42 10.31 11.58
CA TRP A 89 1.56 10.35 10.12
C TRP A 89 2.63 9.40 9.56
N GLU A 90 3.72 9.19 10.30
CA GLU A 90 4.89 8.38 9.92
C GLU A 90 4.53 6.92 9.58
N SER A 91 3.59 6.32 10.31
CA SER A 91 3.11 4.95 10.10
C SER A 91 2.28 4.77 8.83
N THR A 92 1.58 5.82 8.37
CA THR A 92 0.74 5.78 7.15
C THR A 92 1.60 5.81 5.90
N LEU A 93 2.73 6.54 5.93
CA LEU A 93 3.68 6.58 4.83
C LEU A 93 4.43 5.25 4.68
N ILE A 94 4.88 4.67 5.80
CA ILE A 94 5.52 3.34 5.80
C ILE A 94 4.53 2.27 5.37
N MET A 95 3.27 2.31 5.80
CA MET A 95 2.18 1.48 5.25
C MET A 95 2.14 1.58 3.73
N GLY A 96 2.00 2.80 3.20
CA GLY A 96 1.96 3.04 1.76
C GLY A 96 3.16 2.46 1.04
N ARG A 97 4.39 2.66 1.55
CA ARG A 97 5.62 2.14 0.93
C ARG A 97 5.81 0.63 1.06
N ILE A 98 5.41 0.02 2.18
CA ILE A 98 5.36 -1.43 2.35
C ILE A 98 4.38 -2.04 1.34
N TYR A 99 3.22 -1.40 1.15
CA TYR A 99 2.23 -1.82 0.15
C TYR A 99 2.69 -1.58 -1.30
N ASP A 100 3.30 -0.42 -1.58
CA ASP A 100 3.84 -0.05 -2.90
C ASP A 100 5.06 -0.90 -3.28
N ALA A 101 5.77 -1.46 -2.29
CA ALA A 101 6.81 -2.46 -2.53
C ALA A 101 6.25 -3.80 -3.04
N GLN A 102 4.93 -3.98 -3.16
CA GLN A 102 4.26 -5.09 -3.86
C GLN A 102 4.75 -6.48 -3.41
N GLY A 103 4.98 -6.69 -2.10
CA GLY A 103 5.48 -7.97 -1.59
C GLY A 103 6.88 -8.35 -2.09
N LYS A 104 7.64 -7.41 -2.67
CA LYS A 104 9.09 -7.59 -2.86
C LYS A 104 9.71 -7.50 -1.46
N ASN A 105 9.81 -8.63 -0.77
CA ASN A 105 10.52 -8.84 0.51
C ASN A 105 12.02 -8.50 0.47
N GLY A 106 12.49 -7.71 -0.51
CA GLY A 106 13.89 -7.28 -0.60
C GLY A 106 14.20 -6.07 0.28
N LYS A 107 13.26 -5.13 0.44
CA LYS A 107 13.56 -3.85 1.09
C LYS A 107 13.21 -3.80 2.58
N PHE A 108 12.00 -4.19 2.95
CA PHE A 108 11.50 -4.02 4.32
C PHE A 108 11.65 -5.32 5.12
N HIS A 109 12.32 -5.24 6.28
CA HIS A 109 12.66 -6.40 7.10
C HIS A 109 12.23 -6.22 8.56
N PRO A 110 11.26 -7.00 9.05
CA PRO A 110 10.87 -7.00 10.47
C PRO A 110 12.01 -7.46 11.38
N VAL A 111 12.25 -6.74 12.47
CA VAL A 111 13.27 -7.04 13.48
C VAL A 111 12.65 -6.97 14.88
N PHE A 112 12.92 -7.96 15.72
CA PHE A 112 12.47 -7.99 17.12
C PHE A 112 13.63 -7.86 18.10
N PHE A 113 13.47 -6.99 19.10
CA PHE A 113 14.39 -6.87 20.25
C PHE A 113 13.91 -7.67 21.47
N GLY A 114 12.67 -8.15 21.45
CA GLY A 114 12.07 -9.02 22.47
C GLY A 114 11.54 -10.30 21.84
N SER A 115 10.80 -11.10 22.60
CA SER A 115 10.14 -12.30 22.09
C SER A 115 9.33 -11.97 20.83
N PRO A 116 9.60 -12.61 19.68
CA PRO A 116 8.89 -12.32 18.44
C PRO A 116 7.40 -12.62 18.56
N ASP A 117 6.57 -11.68 18.14
CA ASP A 117 5.14 -11.88 17.97
C ASP A 117 4.74 -11.55 16.52
N LYS A 118 4.36 -12.59 15.77
CA LYS A 118 3.97 -12.46 14.36
C LYS A 118 2.72 -11.59 14.19
N ALA A 119 1.88 -11.46 15.20
CA ALA A 119 0.65 -10.68 15.14
C ALA A 119 0.91 -9.18 15.01
N ILE A 120 2.06 -8.70 15.50
CA ILE A 120 2.46 -7.29 15.48
C ILE A 120 3.42 -6.95 14.34
N ILE A 121 3.64 -7.87 13.40
CA ILE A 121 4.36 -7.57 12.16
C ILE A 121 3.38 -6.88 11.19
N PRO A 122 3.78 -5.75 10.56
CA PRO A 122 3.01 -5.14 9.48
C PRO A 122 2.58 -6.15 8.41
N ASP A 123 1.29 -6.14 8.04
CA ASP A 123 0.67 -7.18 7.20
C ASP A 123 1.42 -7.45 5.89
N GLY A 124 1.93 -6.39 5.25
CA GLY A 124 2.63 -6.49 3.97
C GLY A 124 4.01 -7.17 4.02
N ILE A 125 4.55 -7.45 5.22
CA ILE A 125 5.88 -8.04 5.44
C ILE A 125 5.87 -9.16 6.50
N ARG A 126 4.72 -9.78 6.75
CA ARG A 126 4.55 -10.80 7.80
C ARG A 126 5.22 -12.15 7.51
N THR A 127 5.91 -12.31 6.37
CA THR A 127 6.47 -13.59 5.90
C THR A 127 7.74 -14.01 6.61
N SER A 128 8.60 -13.07 7.00
CA SER A 128 9.92 -13.33 7.60
C SER A 128 10.27 -12.26 8.61
N PHE A 129 11.08 -12.59 9.62
CA PHE A 129 11.56 -11.64 10.62
C PHE A 129 12.93 -12.06 11.15
N TYR A 130 13.65 -11.10 11.72
CA TYR A 130 14.94 -11.31 12.37
C TYR A 130 14.77 -11.15 13.88
N ASN A 131 15.26 -12.13 14.65
CA ASN A 131 15.16 -12.11 16.10
C ASN A 131 16.50 -11.72 16.74
N LEU A 132 16.56 -10.55 17.35
CA LEU A 132 17.73 -10.05 18.08
C LEU A 132 17.53 -10.05 19.60
N SER A 133 16.51 -10.74 20.12
CA SER A 133 16.16 -10.72 21.55
C SER A 133 17.22 -11.29 22.49
N GLN A 134 18.16 -12.07 21.96
CA GLN A 134 19.25 -12.69 22.71
C GLN A 134 20.51 -11.82 22.78
N TYR A 135 20.54 -10.69 22.07
CA TYR A 135 21.70 -9.82 21.97
C TYR A 135 21.63 -8.67 22.97
N ASP A 136 22.77 -8.34 23.57
CA ASP A 136 22.96 -7.08 24.29
C ASP A 136 23.14 -5.94 23.29
N LEU A 137 22.02 -5.49 22.70
CA LEU A 137 22.00 -4.52 21.61
C LEU A 137 22.74 -3.21 21.92
N PRO A 138 22.63 -2.58 23.10
CA PRO A 138 23.37 -1.37 23.43
C PRO A 138 24.90 -1.53 23.37
N ASN A 139 25.42 -2.74 23.59
CA ASN A 139 26.86 -3.05 23.53
C ASN A 139 27.22 -3.91 22.31
N LEU A 140 26.32 -4.03 21.33
CA LEU A 140 26.51 -4.94 20.20
C LEU A 140 27.77 -4.62 19.41
N GLU A 141 28.08 -3.34 19.21
CA GLU A 141 29.29 -2.81 18.53
C GLU A 141 30.60 -3.24 19.20
N THR A 142 30.61 -3.49 20.51
CA THR A 142 31.84 -3.92 21.22
C THR A 142 31.91 -5.43 21.42
N ASN A 143 30.87 -6.17 21.06
CA ASN A 143 30.82 -7.64 21.19
C ASN A 143 31.60 -8.34 20.05
N PRO A 144 32.79 -8.91 20.30
CA PRO A 144 33.60 -9.56 19.25
C PRO A 144 32.95 -10.83 18.67
N ASP A 145 31.98 -11.43 19.37
CA ASP A 145 31.32 -12.66 18.97
C ASP A 145 29.98 -12.41 18.21
N ARG A 146 29.63 -11.14 17.91
CA ARG A 146 28.33 -10.78 17.27
C ARG A 146 28.05 -11.46 15.93
N LEU A 147 29.09 -11.87 15.18
CA LEU A 147 29.00 -12.60 13.90
C LEU A 147 29.43 -14.07 13.98
N LYS A 148 29.60 -14.62 15.19
CA LYS A 148 30.14 -15.98 15.37
C LYS A 148 29.10 -17.04 15.07
N ASN A 149 27.96 -16.98 15.75
CA ASN A 149 26.89 -17.97 15.64
C ASN A 149 25.89 -17.59 14.54
N ASP A 150 25.40 -18.60 13.81
CA ASP A 150 24.34 -18.40 12.83
C ASP A 150 23.00 -18.13 13.54
N GLY A 151 22.20 -17.22 12.98
CA GLY A 151 20.95 -16.73 13.55
C GLY A 151 21.06 -15.31 14.14
N GLY A 152 19.94 -14.59 14.17
CA GLY A 152 19.87 -13.24 14.73
C GLY A 152 20.72 -12.23 13.96
N TYR A 153 21.72 -11.60 14.60
CA TYR A 153 22.49 -10.51 13.99
C TYR A 153 23.28 -10.97 12.75
N LYS A 154 23.96 -12.12 12.81
CA LYS A 154 24.71 -12.66 11.67
C LYS A 154 23.81 -13.00 10.47
N GLU A 155 22.62 -13.51 10.74
CA GLU A 155 21.62 -13.82 9.72
C GLU A 155 21.09 -12.54 9.06
N LEU A 156 20.81 -11.50 9.86
CA LEU A 156 20.47 -10.17 9.35
C LEU A 156 21.62 -9.58 8.52
N TYR A 157 22.86 -9.67 8.99
CA TYR A 157 24.03 -9.17 8.27
C TYR A 157 24.22 -9.88 6.92
N ARG A 158 24.03 -11.21 6.87
CA ARG A 158 24.06 -11.99 5.63
C ARG A 158 23.03 -11.52 4.62
N LEU A 159 21.81 -11.23 5.05
CA LEU A 159 20.78 -10.65 4.20
C LEU A 159 21.24 -9.30 3.62
N LEU A 160 21.65 -8.38 4.49
CA LEU A 160 22.00 -7.01 4.09
C LEU A 160 23.18 -6.97 3.12
N THR A 161 24.07 -7.98 3.18
CA THR A 161 25.29 -8.06 2.38
C THR A 161 25.23 -9.10 1.25
N ASP A 162 24.06 -9.69 0.99
CA ASP A 162 23.84 -10.75 -0.03
C ASP A 162 24.80 -11.95 0.11
N GLN A 163 25.04 -12.39 1.35
CA GLN A 163 25.90 -13.54 1.66
C GLN A 163 25.05 -14.78 1.99
N PRO A 164 24.83 -15.72 1.03
CA PRO A 164 23.96 -16.88 1.25
C PRO A 164 24.56 -17.87 2.25
N PHE A 165 23.69 -18.61 2.96
CA PHE A 165 24.09 -19.68 3.89
C PHE A 165 24.86 -20.81 3.20
N VAL A 166 24.49 -21.14 1.96
CA VAL A 166 25.06 -22.23 1.18
C VAL A 166 25.25 -21.76 -0.26
N VAL A 167 26.45 -21.93 -0.80
CA VAL A 167 26.72 -21.68 -2.21
C VAL A 167 26.29 -22.91 -3.03
N PRO A 168 25.41 -22.78 -4.03
CA PRO A 168 24.98 -23.91 -4.84
C PRO A 168 26.17 -24.52 -5.58
N LYS A 169 26.21 -25.85 -5.67
CA LYS A 169 27.19 -26.53 -6.53
C LYS A 169 26.94 -26.13 -7.98
N LYS A 170 28.02 -26.09 -8.77
CA LYS A 170 27.90 -25.93 -10.23
C LYS A 170 26.97 -27.00 -10.78
N VAL A 171 26.08 -26.59 -11.68
CA VAL A 171 25.13 -27.49 -12.34
C VAL A 171 25.92 -28.56 -13.10
N GLY A 172 25.64 -29.82 -12.80
CA GLY A 172 26.24 -30.97 -13.50
C GLY A 172 25.52 -31.28 -14.81
N SER A 173 26.14 -32.13 -15.63
CA SER A 173 25.53 -32.59 -16.89
C SER A 173 24.27 -33.44 -16.63
N LEU A 174 23.25 -33.26 -17.46
CA LEU A 174 22.04 -34.08 -17.40
C LEU A 174 22.38 -35.56 -17.62
N LYS A 175 21.89 -36.42 -16.73
CA LYS A 175 21.99 -37.87 -16.90
C LYS A 175 20.93 -38.30 -17.91
N LYS A 176 21.37 -38.96 -18.99
CA LYS A 176 20.44 -39.61 -19.92
C LYS A 176 19.85 -40.83 -19.22
N LEU A 177 18.53 -40.89 -19.13
CA LEU A 177 17.78 -42.06 -18.64
C LEU A 177 17.22 -42.81 -19.86
N GLU A 178 17.22 -44.14 -19.78
CA GLU A 178 16.62 -44.96 -20.83
C GLU A 178 15.09 -44.80 -20.82
N PRO A 179 14.44 -44.67 -21.98
CA PRO A 179 12.98 -44.59 -22.07
C PRO A 179 12.34 -45.86 -21.51
N LEU A 180 11.41 -45.70 -20.56
CA LEU A 180 10.47 -46.77 -20.22
C LEU A 180 9.53 -46.94 -21.42
N HIS A 181 9.64 -48.07 -22.11
CA HIS A 181 8.75 -48.42 -23.21
C HIS A 181 7.38 -48.80 -22.61
N GLY A 182 6.53 -47.80 -22.36
CA GLY A 182 5.11 -48.03 -22.19
C GLY A 182 4.53 -48.51 -23.51
N GLN A 183 3.74 -49.59 -23.49
CA GLN A 183 2.88 -49.93 -24.63
C GLN A 183 1.94 -48.74 -24.87
N SER A 184 2.25 -47.92 -25.86
CA SER A 184 1.38 -46.84 -26.31
C SER A 184 0.62 -47.36 -27.53
N GLU A 185 -0.66 -47.64 -27.36
CA GLU A 185 -1.60 -47.53 -28.48
C GLU A 185 -1.57 -46.08 -28.97
N LEU A 186 -1.38 -45.94 -30.28
CA LEU A 186 -1.27 -44.66 -30.97
C LEU A 186 -2.65 -44.01 -31.09
N LEU A 187 -2.88 -42.91 -30.40
CA LEU A 187 -3.84 -41.90 -30.83
C LEU A 187 -3.06 -40.72 -31.42
N THR A 188 -3.05 -40.68 -32.75
CA THR A 188 -2.57 -39.54 -33.52
C THR A 188 -3.52 -38.35 -33.32
N VAL A 189 -2.99 -37.21 -32.87
CA VAL A 189 -3.71 -35.93 -32.96
C VAL A 189 -2.83 -34.94 -33.73
N SER A 190 -3.40 -34.44 -34.82
CA SER A 190 -2.87 -33.40 -35.71
C SER A 190 -2.99 -32.01 -35.07
N PRO A 191 -2.19 -31.03 -35.53
CA PRO A 191 -2.07 -29.73 -34.88
C PRO A 191 -3.19 -28.77 -35.30
N SER A 192 -4.16 -28.55 -34.42
CA SER A 192 -4.99 -27.34 -34.44
C SER A 192 -5.80 -27.22 -33.16
N GLN A 193 -5.90 -25.99 -32.65
CA GLN A 193 -6.76 -25.51 -31.55
C GLN A 193 -6.20 -25.72 -30.14
N ASP A 194 -5.49 -24.70 -29.63
CA ASP A 194 -5.33 -24.53 -28.18
C ASP A 194 -5.32 -23.04 -27.82
N ALA A 195 -6.44 -22.36 -28.09
CA ALA A 195 -6.82 -21.15 -27.36
C ALA A 195 -7.67 -21.51 -26.13
N ASP A 196 -8.42 -22.61 -26.19
CA ASP A 196 -9.36 -23.05 -25.15
C ASP A 196 -8.70 -23.83 -23.99
N SER A 197 -7.59 -24.54 -24.23
CA SER A 197 -6.91 -25.34 -23.19
C SER A 197 -6.30 -24.48 -22.07
N LEU A 198 -5.88 -23.25 -22.37
CA LEU A 198 -5.38 -22.30 -21.36
C LEU A 198 -6.50 -21.58 -20.59
N ALA A 199 -7.75 -21.61 -21.05
CA ALA A 199 -8.89 -21.03 -20.33
C ALA A 199 -9.36 -21.96 -19.19
N ASN A 200 -9.30 -23.27 -19.40
CA ASN A 200 -9.67 -24.26 -18.38
C ASN A 200 -8.64 -24.38 -17.25
N LEU A 201 -7.36 -24.08 -17.49
CA LEU A 201 -6.32 -24.22 -16.46
C LEU A 201 -6.44 -23.23 -15.29
N VAL A 202 -7.13 -22.09 -15.48
CA VAL A 202 -7.25 -21.03 -14.46
C VAL A 202 -8.48 -21.21 -13.58
N LEU A 203 -9.52 -21.91 -14.04
CA LEU A 203 -10.73 -22.17 -13.24
C LEU A 203 -10.48 -23.09 -12.04
N GLU A 204 -9.38 -23.84 -12.04
CA GLU A 204 -8.95 -24.70 -10.93
C GLU A 204 -7.82 -24.10 -10.07
N MET A 205 -7.33 -22.90 -10.40
CA MET A 205 -6.22 -22.29 -9.67
C MET A 205 -6.65 -21.69 -8.33
N ASP A 206 -5.84 -21.89 -7.30
CA ASP A 206 -6.04 -21.26 -5.99
C ASP A 206 -5.75 -19.74 -6.02
N SER A 207 -6.39 -19.01 -5.12
CA SER A 207 -6.33 -17.54 -5.06
C SER A 207 -4.92 -16.99 -4.84
N GLY A 208 -4.07 -17.71 -4.10
CA GLY A 208 -2.69 -17.31 -3.84
C GLY A 208 -1.82 -17.39 -5.09
N THR A 209 -1.93 -18.48 -5.85
CA THR A 209 -1.23 -18.64 -7.12
C THR A 209 -1.68 -17.59 -8.14
N LEU A 210 -2.99 -17.33 -8.24
CA LEU A 210 -3.53 -16.31 -9.14
C LEU A 210 -3.03 -14.90 -8.78
N GLN A 211 -3.01 -14.57 -7.48
CA GLN A 211 -2.44 -13.31 -6.99
C GLN A 211 -0.98 -13.15 -7.40
N GLN A 212 -0.13 -14.17 -7.19
CA GLN A 212 1.29 -14.11 -7.53
C GLN A 212 1.52 -13.94 -9.03
N ASN A 213 0.71 -14.63 -9.86
CA ASN A 213 0.79 -14.53 -11.30
C ASN A 213 0.45 -13.12 -11.79
N LEU A 214 -0.60 -12.49 -11.25
CA LEU A 214 -0.95 -11.11 -11.58
C LEU A 214 0.17 -10.13 -11.21
N VAL A 215 0.81 -10.32 -10.05
CA VAL A 215 1.95 -9.49 -9.62
C VAL A 215 3.16 -9.65 -10.56
N ASN A 216 3.44 -10.87 -11.00
CA ASN A 216 4.53 -11.14 -11.94
C ASN A 216 4.26 -10.48 -13.30
N LEU A 217 3.01 -10.56 -13.79
CA LEU A 217 2.59 -9.93 -15.03
C LEU A 217 2.68 -8.40 -14.98
N GLN A 218 2.35 -7.77 -13.86
CA GLN A 218 2.54 -6.32 -13.70
C GLN A 218 4.00 -5.89 -13.91
N LYS A 219 4.96 -6.70 -13.45
CA LYS A 219 6.40 -6.38 -13.48
C LYS A 219 7.06 -6.69 -14.82
N GLN A 220 6.78 -7.87 -15.37
CA GLN A 220 7.54 -8.43 -16.50
C GLN A 220 6.65 -9.01 -17.61
N GLY A 221 5.32 -8.99 -17.45
CA GLY A 221 4.39 -9.53 -18.43
C GLY A 221 4.40 -8.73 -19.73
N THR A 222 4.35 -9.44 -20.84
CA THR A 222 4.07 -8.82 -22.14
C THR A 222 2.66 -8.26 -22.18
N ALA A 223 2.41 -7.30 -23.08
CA ALA A 223 1.08 -6.71 -23.21
C ALA A 223 0.01 -7.75 -23.53
N GLU A 224 0.33 -8.81 -24.27
CA GLU A 224 -0.64 -9.86 -24.63
C GLU A 224 -0.92 -10.81 -23.46
N GLU A 225 0.10 -11.21 -22.71
CA GLU A 225 -0.08 -12.02 -21.49
C GLU A 225 -0.91 -11.28 -20.45
N CYS A 226 -0.63 -10.00 -20.23
CA CYS A 226 -1.42 -9.16 -19.32
C CYS A 226 -2.89 -9.10 -19.74
N ARG A 227 -3.17 -8.88 -21.03
CA ARG A 227 -4.55 -8.84 -21.54
C ARG A 227 -5.28 -10.15 -21.32
N LYS A 228 -4.63 -11.28 -21.61
CA LYS A 228 -5.22 -12.61 -21.41
C LYS A 228 -5.53 -12.84 -19.94
N ALA A 229 -4.58 -12.54 -19.06
CA ALA A 229 -4.74 -12.70 -17.62
C ALA A 229 -5.85 -11.81 -17.05
N ILE A 230 -5.99 -10.58 -17.53
CA ILE A 230 -7.10 -9.68 -17.15
C ILE A 230 -8.45 -10.34 -17.45
N THR A 231 -8.66 -10.79 -18.69
CA THR A 231 -9.92 -11.43 -19.09
C THR A 231 -10.21 -12.69 -18.26
N GLN A 232 -9.21 -13.55 -18.09
CA GLN A 232 -9.37 -14.80 -17.34
C GLN A 232 -9.65 -14.55 -15.85
N THR A 233 -8.95 -13.59 -15.24
CA THR A 233 -9.12 -13.26 -13.82
C THR A 233 -10.46 -12.58 -13.58
N SER A 234 -10.90 -11.71 -14.49
CA SER A 234 -12.24 -11.14 -14.47
C SER A 234 -13.33 -12.22 -14.46
N GLN A 235 -13.20 -13.24 -15.31
CA GLN A 235 -14.13 -14.37 -15.34
C GLN A 235 -14.08 -15.20 -14.05
N TRP A 236 -12.88 -15.47 -13.55
CA TRP A 236 -12.68 -16.21 -12.30
C TRP A 236 -13.35 -15.50 -11.10
N LEU A 237 -13.22 -14.17 -11.00
CA LEU A 237 -13.85 -13.38 -9.94
C LEU A 237 -15.38 -13.41 -9.93
N LEU A 238 -16.03 -13.79 -11.04
CA LEU A 238 -17.49 -14.02 -11.07
C LEU A 238 -17.89 -15.25 -10.25
N GLN A 239 -17.04 -16.28 -10.21
CA GLN A 239 -17.27 -17.49 -9.42
C GLN A 239 -16.72 -17.36 -7.99
N HIS A 240 -15.81 -16.41 -7.76
CA HIS A 240 -15.14 -16.18 -6.48
C HIS A 240 -15.29 -14.73 -6.00
N PRO A 241 -16.52 -14.26 -5.70
CA PRO A 241 -16.80 -12.84 -5.43
C PRO A 241 -16.07 -12.29 -4.19
N ASN A 242 -15.79 -13.13 -3.19
CA ASN A 242 -15.16 -12.73 -1.92
C ASN A 242 -13.65 -12.48 -2.01
N GLU A 243 -13.02 -12.72 -3.16
CA GLU A 243 -11.57 -12.66 -3.35
C GLU A 243 -11.06 -11.24 -3.60
N SER A 244 -11.16 -10.41 -2.57
CA SER A 244 -10.78 -8.99 -2.62
C SER A 244 -9.29 -8.75 -2.94
N TYR A 245 -8.39 -9.64 -2.53
CA TYR A 245 -6.96 -9.55 -2.85
C TYR A 245 -6.67 -9.76 -4.34
N VAL A 246 -7.27 -10.79 -4.94
CA VAL A 246 -7.17 -11.06 -6.39
C VAL A 246 -7.76 -9.89 -7.17
N ARG A 247 -8.93 -9.38 -6.74
CA ARG A 247 -9.55 -8.19 -7.35
C ARG A 247 -8.65 -6.96 -7.26
N ASN A 248 -7.98 -6.73 -6.13
CA ASN A 248 -7.02 -5.63 -5.99
C ASN A 248 -5.87 -5.72 -7.00
N GLN A 249 -5.30 -6.91 -7.19
CA GLN A 249 -4.22 -7.11 -8.17
C GLN A 249 -4.71 -6.97 -9.61
N LEU A 250 -5.94 -7.42 -9.89
CA LEU A 250 -6.56 -7.21 -11.19
C LEU A 250 -6.69 -5.72 -11.50
N LEU A 251 -7.25 -4.92 -10.59
CA LEU A 251 -7.45 -3.48 -10.79
C LEU A 251 -6.13 -2.75 -11.08
N LYS A 252 -5.05 -3.11 -10.37
CA LYS A 252 -3.70 -2.56 -10.61
C LYS A 252 -3.11 -2.97 -11.96
N LEU A 253 -3.29 -4.22 -12.35
CA LEU A 253 -2.84 -4.71 -13.66
C LEU A 253 -3.60 -4.00 -14.79
N VAL A 254 -4.90 -3.80 -14.62
CA VAL A 254 -5.76 -3.10 -15.58
C VAL A 254 -5.33 -1.65 -15.74
N GLN A 255 -5.06 -0.96 -14.62
CA GLN A 255 -4.59 0.43 -14.64
C GLN A 255 -3.31 0.62 -15.48
N SER A 256 -2.42 -0.37 -15.50
CA SER A 256 -1.10 -0.21 -16.14
C SER A 256 -0.99 -0.85 -17.53
N LYS A 257 -1.74 -1.91 -17.82
CA LYS A 257 -1.51 -2.77 -19.00
C LYS A 257 -2.74 -3.10 -19.84
N ALA A 258 -3.95 -2.76 -19.40
CA ALA A 258 -5.17 -3.08 -20.14
C ALA A 258 -5.38 -2.23 -21.40
N LYS A 259 -6.13 -2.79 -22.36
CA LYS A 259 -6.77 -1.99 -23.42
C LYS A 259 -7.98 -1.25 -22.86
N VAL A 260 -8.35 -0.14 -23.51
CA VAL A 260 -9.51 0.70 -23.14
C VAL A 260 -10.79 -0.13 -22.95
N ASP A 261 -11.11 -1.04 -23.87
CA ASP A 261 -12.31 -1.88 -23.75
C ASP A 261 -12.27 -2.80 -22.51
N GLN A 262 -11.10 -3.35 -22.17
CA GLN A 262 -10.93 -4.17 -20.97
C GLN A 262 -11.00 -3.34 -19.69
N GLN A 263 -10.53 -2.10 -19.72
CA GLN A 263 -10.67 -1.17 -18.59
C GLN A 263 -12.15 -0.95 -18.28
N TYR A 264 -12.95 -0.64 -19.30
CA TYR A 264 -14.39 -0.44 -19.14
C TYR A 264 -15.09 -1.69 -18.63
N GLN A 265 -14.82 -2.85 -19.21
CA GLN A 265 -15.41 -4.12 -18.76
C GLN A 265 -15.09 -4.43 -17.29
N VAL A 266 -13.84 -4.23 -16.87
CA VAL A 266 -13.44 -4.49 -15.47
C VAL A 266 -14.10 -3.49 -14.52
N ILE A 267 -14.21 -2.22 -14.92
CA ILE A 267 -14.91 -1.20 -14.13
C ILE A 267 -16.38 -1.58 -13.97
N ASP A 268 -17.08 -1.97 -15.04
CA ASP A 268 -18.49 -2.34 -14.99
C ASP A 268 -18.71 -3.59 -14.13
N GLN A 269 -17.89 -4.63 -14.31
CA GLN A 269 -17.94 -5.83 -13.48
C GLN A 269 -17.67 -5.54 -12.00
N THR A 270 -16.69 -4.68 -11.70
CA THR A 270 -16.37 -4.30 -10.32
C THR A 270 -17.50 -3.46 -9.72
N THR A 271 -18.11 -2.55 -10.50
CA THR A 271 -19.26 -1.76 -10.07
C THR A 271 -20.44 -2.66 -9.71
N LEU A 272 -20.76 -3.63 -10.57
CA LEU A 272 -21.83 -4.59 -10.33
C LEU A 272 -21.56 -5.40 -9.07
N TRP A 273 -20.36 -5.98 -8.95
CA TRP A 273 -19.96 -6.73 -7.77
C TRP A 273 -20.07 -5.90 -6.48
N LEU A 274 -19.60 -4.65 -6.48
CA LEU A 274 -19.70 -3.75 -5.34
C LEU A 274 -21.15 -3.43 -4.97
N SER A 275 -22.04 -3.32 -5.96
CA SER A 275 -23.47 -3.08 -5.71
C SER A 275 -24.16 -4.26 -5.02
N GLU A 276 -23.68 -5.48 -5.25
CA GLU A 276 -24.19 -6.72 -4.64
C GLU A 276 -23.51 -7.05 -3.31
N ASN A 277 -22.31 -6.50 -3.06
CA ASN A 277 -21.44 -6.86 -1.93
C ASN A 277 -20.99 -5.63 -1.13
N LEU A 278 -21.86 -4.61 -1.02
CA LEU A 278 -21.52 -3.32 -0.44
C LEU A 278 -20.99 -3.44 1.00
N GLU A 279 -21.65 -4.24 1.83
CA GLU A 279 -21.28 -4.44 3.25
C GLU A 279 -19.98 -5.22 3.44
N ALA A 280 -19.67 -6.16 2.55
CA ALA A 280 -18.44 -6.97 2.61
C ALA A 280 -17.23 -6.26 1.97
N SER A 281 -17.44 -5.12 1.32
CA SER A 281 -16.40 -4.37 0.62
C SER A 281 -15.50 -3.61 1.59
N ASN A 282 -14.19 -3.63 1.31
CA ASN A 282 -13.19 -2.96 2.15
C ASN A 282 -12.58 -1.72 1.47
N SER A 283 -12.09 -0.78 2.28
CA SER A 283 -11.53 0.51 1.85
C SER A 283 -10.39 0.39 0.84
N TYR A 284 -9.58 -0.67 0.93
CA TYR A 284 -8.46 -0.90 0.01
C TYR A 284 -8.94 -1.20 -1.41
N THR A 285 -9.92 -2.10 -1.55
CA THR A 285 -10.51 -2.45 -2.85
C THR A 285 -11.23 -1.25 -3.46
N LEU A 286 -12.00 -0.51 -2.65
CA LEU A 286 -12.68 0.70 -3.09
C LEU A 286 -11.73 1.80 -3.53
N THR A 287 -10.61 1.97 -2.84
CA THR A 287 -9.59 2.97 -3.20
C THR A 287 -8.94 2.66 -4.54
N GLU A 288 -8.55 1.41 -4.80
CA GLU A 288 -7.98 1.02 -6.10
C GLU A 288 -9.01 1.12 -7.23
N TYR A 289 -10.26 0.72 -6.95
CA TYR A 289 -11.37 0.89 -7.89
C TYR A 289 -11.60 2.37 -8.24
N LEU A 290 -11.66 3.26 -7.24
CA LEU A 290 -11.81 4.70 -7.44
C LEU A 290 -10.65 5.31 -8.24
N LYS A 291 -9.40 4.91 -7.99
CA LYS A 291 -8.24 5.36 -8.79
C LYS A 291 -8.35 4.92 -10.26
N LEU A 292 -8.78 3.68 -10.50
CA LEU A 292 -8.99 3.15 -11.84
C LEU A 292 -10.08 3.95 -12.56
N VAL A 293 -11.25 4.12 -11.94
CA VAL A 293 -12.37 4.87 -12.54
C VAL A 293 -11.98 6.33 -12.78
N THR A 294 -11.26 6.96 -11.85
CA THR A 294 -10.79 8.34 -11.98
C THR A 294 -9.83 8.52 -13.16
N SER A 295 -8.91 7.59 -13.35
CA SER A 295 -7.91 7.70 -14.42
C SER A 295 -8.42 7.25 -15.78
N GLN A 296 -9.30 6.24 -15.82
CA GLN A 296 -9.60 5.50 -17.06
C GLN A 296 -11.09 5.36 -17.36
N GLY A 297 -11.99 5.49 -16.38
CA GLY A 297 -13.43 5.28 -16.59
C GLY A 297 -14.09 6.35 -17.47
N THR A 298 -15.24 6.02 -18.06
CA THR A 298 -16.10 6.99 -18.76
C THR A 298 -16.77 7.94 -17.75
N PRO A 299 -17.35 9.08 -18.19
CA PRO A 299 -18.17 9.92 -17.31
C PRO A 299 -19.35 9.16 -16.68
N GLU A 300 -20.01 8.28 -17.43
CA GLU A 300 -21.10 7.44 -16.95
C GLU A 300 -20.64 6.49 -15.84
N GLN A 301 -19.52 5.80 -16.05
CA GLN A 301 -18.90 4.95 -15.03
C GLN A 301 -18.48 5.75 -13.80
N GLY A 302 -17.95 6.97 -14.02
CA GLY A 302 -17.56 7.89 -12.95
C GLY A 302 -18.72 8.31 -12.07
N GLN A 303 -19.85 8.73 -12.64
CA GLN A 303 -21.04 9.09 -11.84
C GLN A 303 -21.60 7.86 -11.09
N ASN A 304 -21.65 6.69 -11.72
CA ASN A 304 -22.19 5.47 -11.12
C ASN A 304 -21.33 5.06 -9.92
N ALA A 305 -20.01 5.15 -10.06
CA ALA A 305 -19.07 4.92 -8.98
C ALA A 305 -19.26 5.91 -7.82
N VAL A 306 -19.43 7.21 -8.09
CA VAL A 306 -19.66 8.21 -7.03
C VAL A 306 -20.96 7.91 -6.27
N SER A 307 -22.06 7.63 -6.96
CA SER A 307 -23.33 7.28 -6.31
C SER A 307 -23.22 6.00 -5.47
N LEU A 308 -22.51 4.98 -5.96
CA LEU A 308 -22.29 3.74 -5.23
C LEU A 308 -21.44 3.95 -3.96
N ILE A 309 -20.33 4.67 -4.08
CA ILE A 309 -19.42 4.93 -2.96
C ILE A 309 -20.05 5.90 -1.95
N SER A 310 -20.86 6.85 -2.40
CA SER A 310 -21.68 7.70 -1.54
C SER A 310 -22.56 6.85 -0.61
N LYS A 311 -23.24 5.82 -1.15
CA LYS A 311 -24.04 4.88 -0.34
C LYS A 311 -23.17 4.06 0.62
N TRP A 312 -22.02 3.57 0.17
CA TRP A 312 -21.09 2.83 1.04
C TRP A 312 -20.59 3.66 2.22
N LEU A 313 -20.19 4.91 1.97
CA LEU A 313 -19.78 5.84 3.03
C LEU A 313 -20.94 6.10 4.00
N GLU A 314 -22.18 6.19 3.52
CA GLU A 314 -23.31 6.44 4.42
C GLU A 314 -23.68 5.24 5.29
N GLN A 315 -23.68 4.04 4.70
CA GLN A 315 -24.28 2.84 5.30
C GLN A 315 -23.25 1.93 5.98
N VAL A 316 -22.01 1.89 5.49
CA VAL A 316 -21.01 0.91 5.91
C VAL A 316 -19.92 1.56 6.75
N GLN A 317 -19.22 2.57 6.21
CA GLN A 317 -18.06 3.16 6.90
C GLN A 317 -17.97 4.68 6.70
N PRO A 318 -18.74 5.49 7.46
CA PRO A 318 -18.82 6.94 7.26
C PRO A 318 -17.54 7.71 7.52
N ASN A 319 -16.68 7.17 8.38
CA ASN A 319 -15.45 7.80 8.80
C ASN A 319 -14.23 7.34 8.00
N ASP A 320 -14.40 6.64 6.86
CA ASP A 320 -13.26 6.28 6.02
C ASP A 320 -12.68 7.50 5.28
N PRO A 321 -11.46 7.95 5.62
CA PRO A 321 -10.89 9.16 5.06
C PRO A 321 -10.40 8.97 3.62
N TYR A 322 -9.91 7.76 3.29
CA TYR A 322 -9.29 7.46 2.01
C TYR A 322 -10.32 7.32 0.91
N VAL A 323 -11.38 6.56 1.17
CA VAL A 323 -12.48 6.37 0.24
C VAL A 323 -13.18 7.70 -0.01
N ARG A 324 -13.45 8.49 1.05
CA ARG A 324 -14.07 9.82 0.91
C ARG A 324 -13.21 10.76 0.07
N ARG A 325 -11.91 10.85 0.32
CA ARG A 325 -10.99 11.68 -0.46
C ARG A 325 -10.95 11.28 -1.94
N ASN A 326 -10.79 9.98 -2.24
CA ASN A 326 -10.73 9.52 -3.63
C ASN A 326 -12.07 9.70 -4.34
N CYS A 327 -13.19 9.56 -3.63
CA CYS A 327 -14.52 9.84 -4.18
C CYS A 327 -14.72 11.34 -4.46
N LEU A 328 -14.19 12.24 -3.63
CA LEU A 328 -14.22 13.69 -3.91
C LEU A 328 -13.46 14.05 -5.20
N ILE A 329 -12.31 13.42 -5.40
CA ILE A 329 -11.51 13.57 -6.63
C ILE A 329 -12.28 13.05 -7.84
N LEU A 330 -12.88 11.87 -7.73
CA LEU A 330 -13.66 11.26 -8.80
C LEU A 330 -14.89 12.12 -9.15
N ALA A 331 -15.64 12.57 -8.15
CA ALA A 331 -16.81 13.41 -8.32
C ALA A 331 -16.47 14.72 -9.05
N LYS A 332 -15.33 15.31 -8.73
CA LYS A 332 -14.84 16.52 -9.40
C LYS A 332 -14.54 16.28 -10.89
N GLN A 333 -13.98 15.12 -11.24
CA GLN A 333 -13.48 14.86 -12.59
C GLN A 333 -14.51 14.26 -13.53
N LYS A 334 -15.43 13.42 -13.03
CA LYS A 334 -16.27 12.56 -13.87
C LYS A 334 -17.75 12.54 -13.50
N ALA A 335 -18.16 13.06 -12.34
CA ALA A 335 -19.58 13.08 -12.01
C ALA A 335 -20.32 14.21 -12.71
N THR A 336 -21.61 14.01 -12.94
CA THR A 336 -22.52 15.10 -13.33
C THR A 336 -22.62 16.13 -12.21
N LEU A 337 -23.05 17.34 -12.56
CA LEU A 337 -23.20 18.43 -11.60
C LEU A 337 -24.12 18.02 -10.43
N GLU A 338 -25.22 17.34 -10.72
CA GLU A 338 -26.19 16.87 -9.73
C GLU A 338 -25.55 15.88 -8.73
N VAL A 339 -24.89 14.82 -9.23
CA VAL A 339 -24.23 13.81 -8.39
C VAL A 339 -23.08 14.42 -7.58
N ALA A 340 -22.32 15.34 -8.16
CA ALA A 340 -21.26 16.06 -7.46
C ALA A 340 -21.81 16.92 -6.30
N GLN A 341 -22.95 17.61 -6.52
CA GLN A 341 -23.60 18.44 -5.51
C GLN A 341 -24.26 17.61 -4.41
N GLU A 342 -24.81 16.45 -4.73
CA GLU A 342 -25.31 15.50 -3.74
C GLU A 342 -24.17 15.03 -2.83
N PHE A 343 -23.05 14.59 -3.42
CA PHE A 343 -21.90 14.12 -2.66
C PHE A 343 -21.23 15.24 -1.84
N LEU A 344 -21.22 16.49 -2.33
CA LEU A 344 -20.84 17.67 -1.57
C LEU A 344 -21.69 17.85 -0.32
N THR A 345 -23.00 17.69 -0.44
CA THR A 345 -23.96 17.81 0.67
C THR A 345 -23.72 16.72 1.71
N GLN A 346 -23.54 15.47 1.26
CA GLN A 346 -23.21 14.35 2.15
C GLN A 346 -21.89 14.59 2.89
N THR A 347 -20.86 15.07 2.19
CA THR A 347 -19.56 15.37 2.80
C THR A 347 -19.64 16.54 3.79
N TYR A 348 -20.44 17.57 3.51
CA TYR A 348 -20.70 18.65 4.46
C TYR A 348 -21.36 18.15 5.76
N SER A 349 -22.35 17.26 5.64
CA SER A 349 -23.02 16.64 6.79
C SER A 349 -22.04 15.83 7.64
N TRP A 350 -21.13 15.09 7.00
CA TRP A 350 -20.06 14.38 7.70
C TRP A 350 -19.06 15.33 8.38
N LEU A 351 -18.58 16.36 7.68
CA LEU A 351 -17.67 17.38 8.23
C LEU A 351 -18.26 18.09 9.44
N SER A 352 -19.58 18.29 9.47
CA SER A 352 -20.25 18.95 10.59
C SER A 352 -20.21 18.12 11.89
N LYS A 353 -19.99 16.80 11.79
CA LYS A 353 -19.84 15.90 12.93
C LYS A 353 -18.37 15.59 13.25
N ASN A 354 -17.49 15.64 12.24
CA ASN A 354 -16.10 15.15 12.33
C ASN A 354 -15.06 16.25 12.00
N LEU A 355 -15.38 17.53 12.25
CA LEU A 355 -14.52 18.63 11.82
C LEU A 355 -13.11 18.58 12.43
N LYS A 356 -13.01 18.17 13.71
CA LYS A 356 -11.75 18.08 14.45
C LYS A 356 -10.83 16.98 13.93
N ASP A 357 -11.41 15.88 13.47
CA ASP A 357 -10.69 14.70 12.99
C ASP A 357 -10.48 14.72 11.47
N CYS A 358 -11.01 15.74 10.78
CA CYS A 358 -10.87 15.90 9.35
C CYS A 358 -9.45 16.34 8.99
N ASP A 359 -8.75 15.53 8.19
CA ASP A 359 -7.43 15.88 7.69
C ASP A 359 -7.47 16.97 6.59
N SER A 360 -6.31 17.58 6.36
CA SER A 360 -6.16 18.64 5.37
C SER A 360 -6.38 18.19 3.92
N TYR A 361 -6.21 16.90 3.61
CA TYR A 361 -6.39 16.36 2.26
C TYR A 361 -7.87 16.25 1.90
N ILE A 362 -8.71 15.74 2.80
CA ILE A 362 -10.17 15.70 2.63
C ILE A 362 -10.71 17.12 2.52
N MET A 363 -10.31 18.00 3.45
CA MET A 363 -10.76 19.39 3.43
C MET A 363 -10.36 20.07 2.11
N THR A 364 -9.13 19.85 1.62
CA THR A 364 -8.68 20.42 0.35
C THR A 364 -9.51 19.93 -0.83
N GLU A 365 -9.78 18.62 -0.95
CA GLU A 365 -10.58 18.09 -2.07
C GLU A 365 -12.07 18.47 -1.96
N TYR A 366 -12.61 18.56 -0.74
CA TYR A 366 -13.97 19.06 -0.51
C TYR A 366 -14.11 20.50 -1.01
N LEU A 367 -13.16 21.37 -0.68
CA LEU A 367 -13.20 22.76 -1.15
C LEU A 367 -13.01 22.87 -2.66
N ARG A 368 -12.15 22.03 -3.26
CA ARG A 368 -11.99 21.98 -4.73
C ARG A 368 -13.28 21.60 -5.43
N LEU A 369 -13.96 20.55 -4.94
CA LEU A 369 -15.26 20.14 -5.48
C LEU A 369 -16.31 21.24 -5.29
N ALA A 370 -16.34 21.90 -4.13
CA ALA A 370 -17.28 23.00 -3.87
C ALA A 370 -17.06 24.19 -4.80
N ILE A 371 -15.79 24.55 -5.06
CA ILE A 371 -15.44 25.63 -5.99
C ILE A 371 -15.94 25.33 -7.41
N GLU A 372 -15.71 24.11 -7.88
CA GLU A 372 -15.95 23.72 -9.28
C GLU A 372 -17.43 23.41 -9.56
N SER A 373 -18.06 22.66 -8.66
CA SER A 373 -19.38 22.05 -8.89
C SER A 373 -20.45 22.51 -7.89
N GLY A 374 -20.09 23.24 -6.84
CA GLY A 374 -21.03 23.66 -5.79
C GLY A 374 -21.98 24.79 -6.22
N THR A 375 -23.21 24.74 -5.71
CA THR A 375 -24.16 25.86 -5.75
C THR A 375 -23.65 27.04 -4.93
N THR A 376 -24.24 28.24 -5.10
CA THR A 376 -23.89 29.42 -4.28
C THR A 376 -24.00 29.14 -2.78
N GLU A 377 -25.07 28.45 -2.36
CA GLU A 377 -25.28 28.06 -0.96
C GLU A 377 -24.22 27.07 -0.48
N GLN A 378 -23.91 26.04 -1.27
CA GLN A 378 -22.89 25.05 -0.91
C GLN A 378 -21.49 25.67 -0.83
N LYS A 379 -21.17 26.62 -1.72
CA LYS A 379 -19.91 27.38 -1.67
C LYS A 379 -19.82 28.24 -0.42
N GLN A 380 -20.92 28.88 0.00
CA GLN A 380 -20.97 29.62 1.26
C GLN A 380 -20.77 28.70 2.47
N LYS A 381 -21.46 27.55 2.53
CA LYS A 381 -21.27 26.53 3.57
C LYS A 381 -19.84 26.00 3.63
N ALA A 382 -19.23 25.74 2.47
CA ALA A 382 -17.85 25.28 2.37
C ALA A 382 -16.86 26.34 2.88
N LYS A 383 -17.11 27.62 2.55
CA LYS A 383 -16.33 28.77 3.04
C LYS A 383 -16.35 28.85 4.56
N GLU A 384 -17.53 28.80 5.16
CA GLU A 384 -17.71 28.82 6.62
C GLU A 384 -17.02 27.62 7.28
N LYS A 385 -17.21 26.42 6.73
CA LYS A 385 -16.58 25.19 7.26
C LYS A 385 -15.05 25.26 7.24
N ALA A 386 -14.48 25.76 6.15
CA ALA A 386 -13.05 25.95 6.02
C ALA A 386 -12.51 27.00 7.00
N ALA A 387 -13.25 28.09 7.24
CA ALA A 387 -12.86 29.10 8.22
C ALA A 387 -12.76 28.48 9.62
N SER A 388 -13.80 27.77 10.06
CA SER A 388 -13.79 27.08 11.37
C SER A 388 -12.70 26.02 11.48
N TRP A 389 -12.40 25.29 10.41
CA TRP A 389 -11.30 24.31 10.43
C TRP A 389 -9.94 25.00 10.61
N LEU A 390 -9.70 26.10 9.88
CA LEU A 390 -8.46 26.87 9.92
C LEU A 390 -8.20 27.60 11.25
N GLU A 391 -9.22 27.79 12.11
CA GLU A 391 -9.03 28.33 13.47
C GLU A 391 -8.17 27.40 14.35
N SER A 392 -8.20 26.10 14.07
CA SER A 392 -7.52 25.07 14.86
C SER A 392 -6.35 24.40 14.14
N SER A 393 -6.13 24.71 12.86
CA SER A 393 -5.15 24.04 12.01
C SER A 393 -4.55 25.02 10.99
N ASP A 394 -3.22 25.13 10.96
CA ASP A 394 -2.52 25.91 9.93
C ASP A 394 -2.12 25.00 8.76
N ASN A 395 -2.82 25.12 7.63
CA ASN A 395 -2.49 24.37 6.40
C ASN A 395 -2.59 25.26 5.15
N SER A 396 -1.49 25.32 4.40
CA SER A 396 -1.36 26.17 3.21
C SER A 396 -2.28 25.74 2.05
N TYR A 397 -2.53 24.43 1.88
CA TYR A 397 -3.39 23.92 0.81
C TYR A 397 -4.86 24.24 1.05
N VAL A 398 -5.33 24.03 2.28
CA VAL A 398 -6.70 24.40 2.70
C VAL A 398 -6.89 25.91 2.62
N ARG A 399 -5.94 26.70 3.14
CA ARG A 399 -5.97 28.17 3.06
C ARG A 399 -6.04 28.66 1.61
N THR A 400 -5.29 28.03 0.71
CA THR A 400 -5.32 28.39 -0.72
C THR A 400 -6.72 28.21 -1.32
N GLN A 401 -7.42 27.11 -1.01
CA GLN A 401 -8.79 26.92 -1.52
C GLN A 401 -9.80 27.84 -0.82
N TYR A 402 -9.64 28.07 0.48
CA TYR A 402 -10.46 29.02 1.23
C TYR A 402 -10.39 30.44 0.64
N LEU A 403 -9.19 30.93 0.32
CA LEU A 403 -9.00 32.23 -0.32
C LEU A 403 -9.64 32.30 -1.72
N LYS A 404 -9.68 31.19 -2.46
CA LYS A 404 -10.43 31.13 -3.73
C LYS A 404 -11.93 31.24 -3.50
N LEU A 405 -12.47 30.56 -2.49
CA LEU A 405 -13.88 30.66 -2.13
C LEU A 405 -14.26 32.09 -1.70
N LEU A 406 -13.42 32.79 -0.95
CA LEU A 406 -13.65 34.20 -0.59
C LEU A 406 -13.79 35.11 -1.81
N LYS A 407 -13.07 34.82 -2.90
CA LYS A 407 -13.17 35.59 -4.15
C LYS A 407 -14.45 35.28 -4.93
N ILE A 408 -14.95 34.06 -4.82
CA ILE A 408 -16.14 33.58 -5.54
C ILE A 408 -17.42 33.97 -4.80
N VAL A 409 -17.43 33.87 -3.47
CA VAL A 409 -18.61 34.08 -2.63
C VAL A 409 -18.43 35.39 -1.85
N ARG A 410 -18.95 36.47 -2.44
CA ARG A 410 -18.94 37.82 -1.85
C ARG A 410 -19.85 37.93 -0.64
#